data_AF-A0A3R7WAB9-F1
#
_entry.id   AF-A0A3R7WAB9-F1
#
_cell.length_a   1.000
_cell.length_b   1.000
_cell.length_c   1.000
_cell.angle_alpha   90.00
_cell.angle_beta   90.00
_cell.angle_gamma   90.00
#
_symmetry.space_group_name_H-M   'P 1'
#
loop_
_entity.id
_entity.type
_entity.pdbx_description
1 polymer ?
#
loop_
_entity_poly.entity_id
_entity_poly.type
_entity_poly.pdbx_seq_one_letter_code
_entity_poly.pdbx_strand_id
1 'polypeptide(L)'
;MSVIRNAVHILYYLFGPFKKMLTLYLLAVIALSGLEVFRISLVYPIINYGLDVENQHRLLDTFYDIILPSTLNPFLASALLLLLTTAFIAGFYGIVAYSGAYVFAAVRDSLDRRIFARLIGNDYSYFAAKKQGDLLYIGQGAVTESGLAINQ
;
A
#
# COMPACT_ATOMS: atom_id res chain seq x y z
N MET A 1 -10.47 -25.00 21.15
CA MET A 1 -10.25 -24.81 19.69
C MET A 1 -9.68 -23.41 19.49
N SER A 2 -8.45 -23.28 18.98
CA SER A 2 -7.64 -22.08 19.20
C SER A 2 -8.23 -20.82 18.56
N VAL A 3 -8.23 -19.72 19.32
CA VAL A 3 -8.65 -18.37 18.92
C VAL A 3 -8.07 -17.98 17.55
N ILE A 4 -6.84 -18.42 17.27
CA ILE A 4 -6.10 -18.19 16.03
C ILE A 4 -6.84 -18.78 14.81
N ARG A 5 -7.36 -20.01 14.92
CA ARG A 5 -8.08 -20.67 13.80
C ARG A 5 -9.37 -19.92 13.46
N ASN A 6 -10.07 -19.42 14.49
CA ASN A 6 -11.28 -18.61 14.28
C ASN A 6 -10.94 -17.25 13.67
N ALA A 7 -9.87 -16.60 14.14
CA ALA A 7 -9.40 -15.33 13.59
C ALA A 7 -9.02 -15.44 12.10
N VAL A 8 -8.27 -16.48 11.72
CA VAL A 8 -7.90 -16.73 10.31
C VAL A 8 -9.14 -16.98 9.44
N HIS A 9 -10.12 -17.72 9.96
CA HIS A 9 -11.36 -17.98 9.22
C HIS A 9 -12.20 -16.72 9.01
N ILE A 10 -12.24 -15.83 10.01
CA ILE A 10 -12.89 -14.52 9.90
C ILE A 10 -12.15 -13.67 8.86
N LEU A 11 -10.82 -13.63 8.92
CA LEU A 11 -9.98 -12.85 8.00
C LEU A 11 -10.13 -13.33 6.55
N TYR A 12 -10.19 -14.65 6.34
CA TYR A 12 -10.44 -15.24 5.03
C TYR A 12 -11.84 -14.93 4.50
N TYR A 13 -12.86 -14.96 5.36
CA TYR A 13 -14.22 -14.57 5.00
C TYR A 13 -14.31 -13.07 4.65
N LEU A 14 -13.62 -12.22 5.41
CA LEU A 14 -13.63 -10.76 5.25
C LEU A 14 -12.94 -10.32 3.94
N PHE A 15 -11.72 -10.82 3.71
CA PHE A 15 -10.86 -10.38 2.61
C PHE A 15 -10.93 -11.27 1.37
N GLY A 16 -11.50 -12.48 1.49
CA GLY A 16 -11.72 -13.43 0.39
C GLY A 16 -12.21 -12.82 -0.93
N PRO A 17 -13.26 -11.98 -0.93
CA PRO A 17 -13.81 -11.36 -2.12
C PRO A 17 -12.87 -10.33 -2.77
N PHE A 18 -12.01 -9.70 -1.97
CA PHE A 18 -11.17 -8.57 -2.37
C PHE A 18 -9.71 -8.96 -2.63
N LYS A 19 -9.38 -10.26 -2.55
CA LYS A 19 -8.01 -10.76 -2.70
C LYS A 19 -7.30 -10.19 -3.92
N LYS A 20 -7.95 -10.23 -5.09
CA LYS A 20 -7.35 -9.71 -6.34
C LYS A 20 -7.01 -8.22 -6.24
N MET A 21 -7.92 -7.44 -5.65
CA MET A 21 -7.77 -6.00 -5.51
C MET A 21 -6.65 -5.64 -4.51
N LEU A 22 -6.60 -6.35 -3.39
CA LEU A 22 -5.54 -6.22 -2.37
C LEU A 22 -4.18 -6.68 -2.89
N THR A 23 -4.13 -7.78 -3.65
CA THR A 23 -2.89 -8.25 -4.28
C THR A 23 -2.37 -7.23 -5.30
N LEU A 24 -3.24 -6.65 -6.12
CA LEU A 24 -2.84 -5.63 -7.09
C LEU A 24 -2.34 -4.36 -6.39
N TYR A 25 -3.01 -3.92 -5.32
CA TYR A 25 -2.54 -2.82 -4.49
C TYR A 25 -1.18 -3.12 -3.85
N LEU A 26 -1.00 -4.32 -3.30
CA LEU A 26 0.27 -4.75 -2.72
C LEU A 26 1.41 -4.73 -3.76
N LEU A 27 1.16 -5.21 -4.97
CA LEU A 27 2.14 -5.17 -6.06
C LEU A 27 2.51 -3.72 -6.43
N ALA A 28 1.52 -2.81 -6.45
CA ALA A 28 1.77 -1.40 -6.71
C ALA A 28 2.64 -0.76 -5.61
N VAL A 29 2.38 -1.08 -4.34
CA VAL A 29 3.20 -0.63 -3.20
C VAL A 29 4.62 -1.18 -3.28
N ILE A 30 4.79 -2.47 -3.58
CA ILE A 30 6.12 -3.08 -3.74
C ILE A 30 6.89 -2.41 -4.90
N ALA A 31 6.23 -2.15 -6.03
CA ALA A 31 6.84 -1.45 -7.15
C ALA A 31 7.28 -0.03 -6.78
N LEU A 32 6.44 0.71 -6.04
CA LEU A 32 6.77 2.05 -5.54
C LEU A 32 7.97 2.01 -4.59
N SER A 33 8.01 1.06 -3.65
CA SER A 33 9.15 0.88 -2.75
C SER A 33 10.43 0.52 -3.51
N GLY A 34 10.35 -0.31 -4.55
CA GLY A 34 11.50 -0.61 -5.41
C GLY A 34 12.05 0.61 -6.12
N LEU A 35 11.17 1.47 -6.64
CA LEU A 35 11.55 2.74 -7.27
C LEU A 35 12.19 3.71 -6.27
N GLU A 36 11.71 3.74 -5.03
CA GLU A 36 12.30 4.53 -3.96
C GLU A 36 13.73 4.11 -3.63
N VAL A 37 13.96 2.80 -3.49
CA VAL A 37 15.32 2.25 -3.29
C VAL A 37 16.23 2.61 -4.45
N PHE A 38 15.73 2.50 -5.69
CA PHE A 38 16.49 2.90 -6.88
C PHE A 38 16.81 4.40 -6.91
N ARG A 39 15.84 5.27 -6.55
CA ARG A 39 16.08 6.71 -6.44
C ARG A 39 17.19 7.02 -5.44
N ILE A 40 17.18 6.37 -4.27
CA ILE A 40 18.22 6.55 -3.25
C ILE A 40 19.57 6.05 -3.78
N SER A 41 19.60 4.92 -4.50
CA SER A 41 20.85 4.40 -5.04
C SER A 41 21.48 5.36 -6.05
N LEU A 42 20.70 6.15 -6.81
CA LEU A 42 21.22 7.12 -7.78
C LEU A 42 22.02 8.27 -7.16
N VAL A 43 21.89 8.50 -5.85
CA VAL A 43 22.72 9.47 -5.13
C VAL A 43 24.18 9.01 -5.09
N TYR A 44 24.42 7.70 -5.10
CA TYR A 44 25.76 7.11 -5.05
C TYR A 44 26.69 7.57 -6.20
N PRO A 45 26.33 7.37 -7.49
CA PRO A 45 27.17 7.84 -8.60
C PRO A 45 27.31 9.37 -8.60
N ILE A 46 26.30 10.12 -8.17
CA ILE A 46 26.37 11.59 -8.11
C ILE A 46 27.46 12.03 -7.12
N ILE A 47 27.53 11.39 -5.94
CA ILE A 47 28.54 11.70 -4.93
C ILE A 47 29.93 11.25 -5.41
N ASN A 48 30.07 10.02 -5.90
CA ASN A 48 31.38 9.50 -6.30
C ASN A 48 31.97 10.26 -7.49
N TYR A 49 31.19 10.44 -8.56
CA TYR A 49 31.66 11.16 -9.75
C TYR A 49 31.68 12.68 -9.57
N GLY A 50 30.91 13.22 -8.61
CA GLY A 50 30.84 14.66 -8.34
C GLY A 50 31.87 15.18 -7.34
N LEU A 51 32.30 14.34 -6.38
CA LEU A 51 33.26 14.72 -5.34
C LEU A 51 34.64 14.05 -5.49
N ASP A 52 34.86 13.31 -6.58
CA ASP A 52 36.11 12.61 -6.89
C ASP A 52 36.61 11.73 -5.72
N VAL A 53 35.65 11.05 -5.07
CA VAL A 53 35.93 10.15 -3.94
C VAL A 53 36.46 8.83 -4.49
N GLU A 54 37.61 8.37 -4.01
CA GLU A 54 38.28 7.15 -4.46
C GLU A 54 37.31 5.95 -4.53
N ASN A 55 37.09 5.46 -5.77
CA ASN A 55 36.12 4.42 -6.11
C ASN A 55 36.49 3.07 -5.48
N GLN A 56 35.85 2.71 -4.36
CA GLN A 56 36.10 1.44 -3.65
C GLN A 56 35.10 0.30 -3.94
N HIS A 57 33.96 0.52 -4.62
CA HIS A 57 32.91 -0.53 -4.74
C HIS A 57 32.57 -0.97 -6.18
N ARG A 58 33.31 -1.98 -6.66
CA ARG A 58 33.16 -2.62 -8.00
C ARG A 58 31.74 -3.05 -8.39
N LEU A 59 30.86 -3.37 -7.43
CA LEU A 59 29.50 -3.87 -7.72
C LEU A 59 28.55 -2.77 -8.22
N LEU A 60 28.59 -1.59 -7.60
CA LEU A 60 27.73 -0.47 -7.98
C LEU A 60 28.19 0.13 -9.31
N ASP A 61 29.49 0.21 -9.53
CA ASP A 61 30.05 0.70 -10.80
C ASP A 61 29.62 -0.19 -11.98
N THR A 62 29.70 -1.52 -11.83
CA THR A 62 29.25 -2.46 -12.87
C THR A 62 27.75 -2.34 -13.17
N PHE A 63 26.93 -2.12 -12.13
CA PHE A 63 25.49 -1.90 -12.29
C PHE A 63 25.20 -0.60 -13.05
N TYR A 64 25.94 0.46 -12.76
CA TYR A 64 25.76 1.75 -13.40
C TYR A 64 26.33 1.82 -14.81
N ASP A 65 27.39 1.07 -15.13
CA ASP A 65 27.91 0.93 -16.50
C ASP A 65 26.90 0.28 -17.46
N ILE A 66 26.00 -0.55 -16.95
CA ILE A 66 24.95 -1.20 -17.75
C ILE A 66 23.78 -0.23 -18.04
N ILE A 67 23.50 0.69 -17.10
CA ILE A 67 22.30 1.54 -17.12
C ILE A 67 22.59 2.92 -17.72
N LEU A 68 23.79 3.46 -17.47
CA LEU A 68 24.18 4.78 -17.93
C LEU A 68 24.75 4.72 -19.35
N PRO A 69 24.37 5.67 -20.23
CA PRO A 69 24.98 5.76 -21.56
C PRO A 69 26.47 6.07 -21.46
N SER A 70 27.30 5.29 -22.14
CA SER A 70 28.76 5.48 -22.19
C SER A 70 29.19 6.79 -22.89
N THR A 71 28.26 7.48 -23.55
CA THR A 71 28.49 8.71 -24.31
C THR A 71 28.31 9.98 -23.48
N LEU A 72 27.72 9.88 -22.28
CA LEU A 72 27.44 11.01 -21.40
C LEU A 72 28.28 10.93 -20.12
N ASN A 73 28.56 12.09 -19.53
CA ASN A 73 29.22 12.14 -18.23
C ASN A 73 28.34 11.39 -17.19
N PRO A 74 28.86 10.36 -16.50
CA PRO A 74 28.10 9.56 -15.54
C PRO A 74 27.39 10.38 -14.45
N PHE A 75 28.00 11.49 -14.02
CA PHE A 75 27.39 12.44 -13.10
C PHE A 75 26.13 13.09 -13.69
N LEU A 76 26.22 13.63 -14.91
CA LEU A 76 25.10 14.31 -15.55
C LEU A 76 23.96 13.33 -15.87
N ALA A 77 24.31 12.12 -16.34
CA ALA A 77 23.34 11.09 -16.65
C ALA A 77 22.61 10.58 -15.39
N SER A 78 23.32 10.37 -14.28
CA SER A 78 22.70 9.97 -13.00
C SER A 78 21.86 11.08 -12.38
N ALA A 79 22.28 12.36 -12.46
CA ALA A 79 21.49 13.49 -11.99
C ALA A 79 20.18 13.67 -12.79
N LEU A 80 20.23 13.48 -14.11
CA LEU A 80 19.03 13.52 -14.96
C LEU A 80 18.10 12.34 -14.64
N LEU A 81 18.66 11.14 -14.48
CA LEU A 81 17.89 9.95 -14.09
C LEU A 81 17.22 10.14 -12.72
N LEU A 82 17.92 10.77 -11.76
CA LEU A 82 17.38 11.11 -10.43
C LEU A 82 16.19 12.06 -10.55
N LEU A 83 16.30 13.10 -11.39
CA LEU A 83 15.20 14.04 -11.62
C LEU A 83 13.99 13.34 -12.24
N LEU A 84 14.20 12.53 -13.29
CA LEU A 84 13.11 11.81 -13.96
C LEU A 84 12.45 10.80 -13.04
N THR A 85 13.23 10.01 -12.32
CA THR A 85 12.70 9.03 -11.36
C THR A 85 11.94 9.70 -10.24
N THR A 86 12.41 10.85 -9.73
CA THR A 86 11.69 11.62 -8.70
C THR A 86 10.34 12.13 -9.20
N ALA A 87 10.30 12.72 -10.39
CA ALA A 87 9.06 13.19 -11.00
C ALA A 87 8.07 12.03 -11.25
N PHE A 88 8.58 10.89 -11.74
CA PHE A 88 7.78 9.69 -11.97
C PHE A 88 7.23 9.13 -10.65
N ILE A 89 8.05 9.00 -9.61
CA ILE A 89 7.65 8.53 -8.29
C ILE A 89 6.57 9.44 -7.71
N ALA A 90 6.69 10.77 -7.84
CA ALA A 90 5.67 11.70 -7.35
C ALA A 90 4.30 11.45 -8.01
N GLY A 91 4.27 11.24 -9.33
CA GLY A 91 3.05 10.88 -10.05
C GLY A 91 2.51 9.50 -9.64
N PHE A 92 3.39 8.51 -9.54
CA PHE A 92 3.02 7.16 -9.14
C PHE A 92 2.50 7.09 -7.70
N TYR A 93 3.04 7.91 -6.80
CA TYR A 93 2.58 8.05 -5.43
C TYR A 93 1.11 8.50 -5.38
N GLY A 94 0.72 9.45 -6.24
CA GLY A 94 -0.67 9.87 -6.36
C GLY A 94 -1.60 8.74 -6.79
N ILE A 95 -1.17 7.92 -7.75
CA ILE A 95 -1.93 6.74 -8.21
C ILE A 95 -2.06 5.71 -7.09
N VAL A 96 -0.96 5.39 -6.39
CA VAL A 96 -0.98 4.43 -5.28
C VAL A 96 -1.87 4.93 -4.16
N ALA A 97 -1.74 6.20 -3.75
CA ALA A 97 -2.57 6.81 -2.71
C ALA A 97 -4.07 6.77 -3.07
N TYR A 98 -4.42 7.16 -4.30
CA TYR A 98 -5.80 7.08 -4.78
C TYR A 98 -6.32 5.63 -4.79
N SER A 99 -5.52 4.69 -5.30
CA SER A 99 -5.90 3.28 -5.35
C SER A 99 -6.10 2.68 -3.96
N GLY A 100 -5.27 3.06 -2.98
CA GLY A 100 -5.41 2.64 -1.59
C GLY A 100 -6.73 3.13 -0.98
N ALA A 101 -7.06 4.41 -1.17
CA ALA A 101 -8.32 4.98 -0.72
C ALA A 101 -9.53 4.29 -1.38
N TYR A 102 -9.44 4.01 -2.69
CA TYR A 102 -10.50 3.31 -3.42
C TYR A 102 -10.70 1.87 -2.94
N VAL A 103 -9.62 1.10 -2.79
CA VAL A 103 -9.66 -0.27 -2.26
C VAL A 103 -10.29 -0.28 -0.86
N PHE A 104 -9.85 0.64 0.01
CA PHE A 104 -10.39 0.74 1.36
C PHE A 104 -11.89 1.04 1.37
N ALA A 105 -12.33 2.04 0.60
CA ALA A 105 -13.74 2.41 0.50
C ALA A 105 -14.60 1.26 -0.05
N ALA A 106 -14.12 0.55 -1.08
CA ALA A 106 -14.82 -0.58 -1.68
C ALA A 106 -14.94 -1.77 -0.72
N VAL A 107 -13.86 -2.08 0.02
CA VAL A 107 -13.88 -3.12 1.05
C VAL A 107 -14.87 -2.75 2.14
N ARG A 108 -14.85 -1.49 2.63
CA ARG A 108 -15.75 -1.02 3.70
C ARG A 108 -17.22 -1.10 3.30
N ASP A 109 -17.62 -0.47 2.19
CA ASP A 109 -19.03 -0.45 1.75
C ASP A 109 -19.58 -1.86 1.54
N SER A 110 -18.77 -2.74 0.94
CA SER A 110 -19.19 -4.12 0.71
C SER A 110 -19.20 -4.97 1.99
N LEU A 111 -18.37 -4.67 2.98
CA LEU A 111 -18.42 -5.33 4.28
C LEU A 111 -19.66 -4.89 5.07
N ASP A 112 -19.91 -3.59 5.15
CA ASP A 112 -21.07 -3.00 5.82
C ASP A 112 -22.36 -3.61 5.26
N ARG A 113 -22.53 -3.63 3.93
CA ARG A 113 -23.71 -4.24 3.28
C ARG A 113 -23.89 -5.71 3.64
N ARG A 114 -22.81 -6.50 3.73
CA ARG A 114 -22.89 -7.92 4.10
C ARG A 114 -23.26 -8.12 5.56
N ILE A 115 -22.71 -7.30 6.46
CA ILE A 115 -23.03 -7.35 7.88
C ILE A 115 -24.50 -6.97 8.06
N PHE A 116 -24.96 -5.88 7.44
CA PHE A 116 -26.36 -5.45 7.51
C PHE A 116 -27.32 -6.49 6.92
N ALA A 117 -27.03 -7.04 5.74
CA ALA A 117 -27.88 -8.08 5.13
C ALA A 117 -27.98 -9.32 6.03
N ARG A 118 -26.89 -9.72 6.67
CA ARG A 118 -26.88 -10.83 7.63
C ARG A 118 -27.59 -10.51 8.93
N LEU A 119 -27.56 -9.24 9.36
CA LEU A 119 -28.31 -8.77 10.53
C LEU A 119 -29.81 -8.90 10.28
N ILE A 120 -30.30 -8.34 9.16
CA ILE A 120 -31.72 -8.33 8.75
C ILE A 120 -32.29 -9.74 8.61
N GLY A 121 -31.48 -10.71 8.18
CA GLY A 121 -31.90 -12.10 8.05
C GLY A 121 -32.07 -12.87 9.37
N ASN A 122 -31.84 -12.26 10.54
CA ASN A 122 -32.08 -12.93 11.84
C ASN A 122 -33.54 -12.81 12.30
N ASP A 123 -33.98 -13.76 13.12
CA ASP A 123 -35.32 -13.77 13.68
C ASP A 123 -35.62 -12.52 14.52
N TYR A 124 -36.89 -12.11 14.53
CA TYR A 124 -37.37 -10.94 15.28
C TYR A 124 -37.05 -11.02 16.79
N SER A 125 -36.90 -12.23 17.34
CA SER A 125 -36.49 -12.48 18.72
C SER A 125 -35.08 -11.94 19.03
N TYR A 126 -34.17 -11.97 18.05
CA TYR A 126 -32.83 -11.38 18.16
C TYR A 126 -32.90 -9.86 18.32
N PHE A 127 -33.80 -9.22 17.57
CA PHE A 127 -34.05 -7.77 17.61
C PHE A 127 -34.86 -7.33 18.82
N ALA A 128 -35.75 -8.18 19.32
CA ALA A 128 -36.48 -7.93 20.56
C ALA A 128 -35.56 -8.06 21.80
N ALA A 129 -34.57 -8.96 21.75
CA ALA A 129 -33.62 -9.18 22.83
C ALA A 129 -32.47 -8.14 22.86
N LYS A 130 -32.00 -7.65 21.71
CA LYS A 130 -31.01 -6.56 21.62
C LYS A 130 -31.70 -5.24 21.32
N LYS A 131 -31.75 -4.33 22.30
CA LYS A 131 -32.32 -2.97 22.15
C LYS A 131 -31.78 -2.31 20.87
N GLN A 132 -32.63 -1.63 20.11
CA GLN A 132 -32.27 -0.97 18.85
C GLN A 132 -31.03 -0.04 18.96
N GLY A 133 -30.78 0.54 20.15
CA GLY A 133 -29.59 1.34 20.46
C GLY A 133 -28.27 0.55 20.44
N ASP A 134 -28.25 -0.72 20.85
CA ASP A 134 -27.03 -1.55 20.81
C ASP A 134 -26.71 -2.01 19.38
N LEU A 135 -27.73 -2.22 18.54
CA LEU A 135 -27.53 -2.54 17.12
C LEU A 135 -27.00 -1.32 16.35
N LEU A 136 -27.51 -0.13 16.66
CA LEU A 136 -26.96 1.14 16.17
C LEU A 136 -25.57 1.43 16.72
N TYR A 137 -25.28 1.10 17.98
CA TYR A 137 -23.96 1.27 18.59
C TYR A 137 -22.92 0.32 17.99
N ILE A 138 -23.28 -0.94 17.68
CA ILE A 138 -22.41 -1.87 16.95
C ILE A 138 -22.18 -1.39 15.51
N GLY A 139 -23.23 -0.91 14.83
CA GLY A 139 -23.11 -0.37 13.48
C GLY A 139 -22.29 0.93 13.41
N GLN A 140 -22.47 1.82 14.39
CA GLN A 140 -21.70 3.06 14.51
C GLN A 140 -20.27 2.78 14.96
N GLY A 141 -20.06 1.98 16.01
CA GLY A 141 -18.73 1.62 16.52
C GLY A 141 -17.85 0.94 15.46
N ALA A 142 -18.41 0.06 14.63
CA ALA A 142 -17.70 -0.53 13.49
C ALA A 142 -17.26 0.53 12.46
N VAL A 143 -18.06 1.58 12.23
CA VAL A 143 -17.74 2.69 11.34
C VAL A 143 -16.73 3.66 11.97
N THR A 144 -16.84 3.97 13.26
CA THR A 144 -15.94 4.90 13.97
C THR A 144 -14.56 4.30 14.19
N GLU A 145 -14.45 3.03 14.61
CA GLU A 145 -13.14 2.38 14.79
C GLU A 145 -12.41 2.19 13.45
N SER A 146 -13.15 1.85 12.39
CA SER A 146 -12.59 1.78 11.03
C SER A 146 -12.15 3.14 10.49
N GLY A 147 -12.79 4.24 10.93
CA GLY A 147 -12.43 5.61 10.57
C GLY A 147 -11.25 6.16 11.36
N LEU A 148 -11.10 5.78 12.62
CA LEU A 148 -9.97 6.19 13.47
C LEU A 148 -8.65 5.54 13.05
N ALA A 149 -8.68 4.34 12.47
CA ALA A 149 -7.51 3.68 11.88
C ALA A 149 -6.95 4.38 10.61
N ILE A 150 -7.68 5.36 10.06
CA ILE A 150 -7.28 6.15 8.88
C ILE A 150 -6.62 7.47 9.29
N ASN A 151 -6.92 7.95 10.50
CA ASN A 151 -6.47 9.25 11.01
C ASN A 151 -5.29 9.14 12.01
N GLN A 152 -4.70 7.95 12.14
CA GLN A 152 -3.41 7.71 12.81
C GLN A 152 -2.38 7.30 11.76
#